data_AF-A0A536PF46-F1
#
_entry.id   AF-A0A536PF46-F1
#
_cell.length_a   1.000
_cell.length_b   1.000
_cell.length_c   1.000
_cell.angle_alpha   90.00
_cell.angle_beta   90.00
_cell.angle_gamma   90.00
#
_symmetry.space_group_name_H-M   'P 1'
#
loop_
_entity.id
_entity.type
_entity.pdbx_description
1 polymer ?
#
loop_
_entity_poly.entity_id
_entity_poly.type
_entity_poly.pdbx_seq_one_letter_code
_entity_poly.pdbx_strand_id
1 'polypeptide(L)'
;MEIAPLRFGVGHDCTFPAALAAATENEYDWLMGCSAAAFTTSLDAEGWDPLAAAPSDPPTRDRAARAAGVRLDEVAPPFDEDMRALVLERIAEAIDTRLPPLVRGLGGPPEYGLLIGYDETAPAFFARTFFDKGDEPRRVGWEAFEDETRGTPIFLDRRTAPDRAGAVREGIDAALAAGDGTDRALASWAEAVRDEARWSDAKHAGSAAFADHAMRALLVDKRRAAGRFLRSIRGLFPNAPGADLLRAAESYGYAAETAAKGGLGEFAGGTAMRFLDVGHRRAWAKNLEIVREHDREGREALTAARGAMR
;
A
#
# COMPACT_ATOMS: atom_id res chain seq x y z
N MET A 1 -6.61 -8.53 21.52
CA MET A 1 -6.90 -7.37 20.65
C MET A 1 -7.75 -7.90 19.52
N GLU A 2 -8.92 -7.33 19.28
CA GLU A 2 -9.76 -7.76 18.15
C GLU A 2 -9.30 -7.00 16.91
N ILE A 3 -8.69 -7.71 15.95
CA ILE A 3 -8.30 -7.12 14.67
C ILE A 3 -9.47 -7.25 13.71
N ALA A 4 -10.01 -6.11 13.29
CA ALA A 4 -11.08 -6.05 12.31
C ALA A 4 -10.67 -6.70 10.96
N PRO A 5 -11.64 -7.17 10.15
CA PRO A 5 -11.34 -7.69 8.82
C PRO A 5 -10.58 -6.68 7.95
N LEU A 6 -9.49 -7.12 7.33
CA LEU A 6 -8.80 -6.39 6.26
C LEU A 6 -9.58 -6.65 4.97
N ARG A 7 -9.82 -5.63 4.14
CA ARG A 7 -10.62 -5.78 2.91
C ARG A 7 -10.04 -4.92 1.79
N PHE A 8 -9.86 -5.51 0.61
CA PHE A 8 -9.45 -4.76 -0.59
C PHE A 8 -10.65 -4.02 -1.19
N GLY A 9 -10.43 -2.80 -1.70
CA GLY A 9 -11.43 -1.97 -2.35
C GLY A 9 -12.33 -1.16 -1.41
N VAL A 10 -12.07 -1.16 -0.10
CA VAL A 10 -12.84 -0.38 0.90
C VAL A 10 -12.08 0.83 1.46
N GLY A 11 -10.89 1.11 0.90
CA GLY A 11 -9.91 2.05 1.48
C GLY A 11 -8.92 1.31 2.38
N HIS A 12 -7.66 1.74 2.35
CA HIS A 12 -6.50 1.01 2.88
C HIS A 12 -5.99 -0.12 1.98
N ASP A 13 -5.98 0.13 0.67
CA ASP A 13 -5.63 -0.87 -0.35
C ASP A 13 -4.12 -1.14 -0.43
N CYS A 14 -3.28 -0.27 0.14
CA CYS A 14 -1.87 -0.57 0.33
C CYS A 14 -1.71 -1.52 1.52
N THR A 15 -1.67 -2.82 1.21
CA THR A 15 -1.76 -3.90 2.19
C THR A 15 -0.67 -3.86 3.26
N PHE A 16 0.57 -3.47 2.90
CA PHE A 16 1.66 -3.34 3.89
C PHE A 16 1.40 -2.24 4.94
N PRO A 17 1.23 -0.94 4.58
CA PRO A 17 0.95 0.08 5.58
C PRO A 17 -0.36 -0.15 6.34
N ALA A 18 -1.34 -0.79 5.72
CA ALA A 18 -2.61 -1.14 6.35
C ALA A 18 -2.46 -2.26 7.40
N ALA A 19 -1.74 -3.34 7.07
CA ALA A 19 -1.41 -4.40 8.03
C ALA A 19 -0.55 -3.86 9.18
N LEU A 20 0.45 -3.01 8.87
CA LEU A 20 1.30 -2.38 9.87
C LEU A 20 0.51 -1.45 10.80
N ALA A 21 -0.40 -0.63 10.26
CA ALA A 21 -1.29 0.22 11.04
C ALA A 21 -2.15 -0.61 12.00
N ALA A 22 -2.75 -1.69 11.51
CA ALA A 22 -3.57 -2.59 12.32
C ALA A 22 -2.76 -3.31 13.41
N ALA A 23 -1.53 -3.74 13.12
CA ALA A 23 -0.67 -4.41 14.10
C ALA A 23 -0.16 -3.48 15.21
N THR A 24 0.10 -2.22 14.87
CA THR A 24 0.75 -1.24 15.76
C THR A 24 -0.20 -0.20 16.34
N GLU A 25 -1.49 -0.30 16.04
CA GLU A 25 -2.54 0.68 16.40
C GLU A 25 -2.22 2.11 15.92
N ASN A 26 -1.47 2.25 14.82
CA ASN A 26 -1.15 3.55 14.21
C ASN A 26 -2.21 3.98 13.18
N GLU A 27 -2.25 5.27 12.87
CA GLU A 27 -3.09 5.79 11.80
C GLU A 27 -2.54 5.37 10.42
N TYR A 28 -3.38 4.77 9.57
CA TYR A 28 -2.98 4.36 8.21
C TYR A 28 -2.41 5.53 7.40
N ASP A 29 -3.11 6.67 7.37
CA ASP A 29 -2.69 7.85 6.62
C ASP A 29 -1.36 8.41 7.15
N TRP A 30 -1.08 8.26 8.45
CA TRP A 30 0.21 8.63 9.05
C TRP A 30 1.35 7.78 8.50
N LEU A 31 1.19 6.46 8.47
CA LEU A 31 2.21 5.55 7.92
C LEU A 31 2.37 5.74 6.41
N MET A 32 1.29 5.96 5.67
CA MET A 32 1.30 6.24 4.23
C MET A 32 2.05 7.54 3.91
N GLY A 33 1.83 8.60 4.70
CA GLY A 33 2.51 9.88 4.53
C GLY A 33 3.99 9.84 4.92
N CYS A 34 4.31 9.31 6.10
CA CYS A 34 5.69 9.24 6.60
C CYS A 34 6.59 8.29 5.78
N SER A 35 6.00 7.28 5.15
CA SER A 35 6.72 6.40 4.23
C SER A 35 6.83 6.94 2.81
N ALA A 36 6.25 8.10 2.50
CA ALA A 36 6.06 8.63 1.15
C ALA A 36 5.16 7.82 0.22
N ALA A 37 4.67 6.63 0.62
CA ALA A 37 3.85 5.75 -0.21
C ALA A 37 2.59 6.42 -0.77
N ALA A 38 2.01 7.37 -0.02
CA ALA A 38 0.85 8.15 -0.45
C ALA A 38 1.11 9.02 -1.70
N PHE A 39 2.36 9.42 -1.92
CA PHE A 39 2.76 10.41 -2.93
C PHE A 39 3.41 9.80 -4.17
N THR A 40 3.75 8.50 -4.11
CA THR A 40 4.51 7.83 -5.17
C THR A 40 3.62 6.97 -6.06
N THR A 41 4.07 6.80 -7.31
CA THR A 41 3.53 5.82 -8.26
C THR A 41 4.68 5.04 -8.87
N SER A 42 4.47 3.74 -9.04
CA SER A 42 5.39 2.81 -9.67
C SER A 42 4.59 1.90 -10.59
N LEU A 43 5.25 1.42 -11.66
CA LEU A 43 4.64 0.61 -12.69
C LEU A 43 5.69 -0.36 -13.25
N ASP A 44 5.33 -1.63 -13.36
CA ASP A 44 5.99 -2.57 -14.26
C ASP A 44 5.24 -2.57 -15.59
N ALA A 45 5.74 -1.79 -16.55
CA ALA A 45 5.08 -1.64 -17.85
C ALA A 45 5.22 -2.91 -18.72
N GLU A 46 6.24 -3.72 -18.46
CA GLU A 46 6.52 -4.94 -19.24
C GLU A 46 5.63 -6.07 -18.76
N GLY A 47 5.74 -6.45 -17.48
CA GLY A 47 4.95 -7.51 -16.87
C GLY A 47 3.51 -7.13 -16.57
N TRP A 48 3.20 -5.82 -16.51
CA TRP A 48 1.89 -5.29 -16.12
C TRP A 48 1.44 -5.81 -14.76
N ASP A 49 2.39 -5.99 -13.86
CA ASP A 49 2.16 -6.53 -12.54
C ASP A 49 1.54 -5.46 -11.63
N PRO A 50 0.30 -5.65 -11.13
CA PRO A 50 -0.33 -4.69 -10.23
C PRO A 50 0.43 -4.51 -8.91
N LEU A 51 1.25 -5.49 -8.53
CA LEU A 51 2.05 -5.46 -7.32
C LEU A 51 3.19 -4.46 -7.41
N ALA A 52 3.64 -4.14 -8.63
CA ALA A 52 4.60 -3.07 -8.85
C ALA A 52 4.05 -1.71 -8.39
N ALA A 53 2.73 -1.52 -8.34
CA ALA A 53 2.10 -0.30 -7.83
C ALA A 53 1.96 -0.26 -6.30
N ALA A 54 2.17 -1.38 -5.60
CA ALA A 54 2.13 -1.45 -4.14
C ALA A 54 3.44 -0.94 -3.51
N PRO A 55 3.41 -0.27 -2.34
CA PRO A 55 4.61 0.25 -1.68
C PRO A 55 5.38 -0.87 -0.95
N SER A 56 6.09 -1.70 -1.72
CA SER A 56 6.79 -2.89 -1.21
C SER A 56 8.32 -2.76 -1.18
N ASP A 57 8.88 -1.65 -1.67
CA ASP A 57 10.32 -1.43 -1.67
C ASP A 57 10.88 -1.29 -0.24
N PRO A 58 12.08 -1.83 0.06
CA PRO A 58 12.63 -1.82 1.41
C PRO A 58 12.73 -0.41 2.03
N PRO A 59 13.22 0.64 1.32
CA PRO A 59 13.25 1.99 1.89
C PRO A 59 11.89 2.53 2.33
N THR A 60 10.83 2.27 1.57
CA THR A 60 9.46 2.67 1.94
C THR A 60 8.94 1.88 3.14
N ARG A 61 9.22 0.58 3.19
CA ARG A 61 8.85 -0.28 4.32
C ARG A 61 9.53 0.15 5.61
N ASP A 62 10.82 0.45 5.56
CA ASP A 62 11.62 0.90 6.71
C ASP A 62 11.12 2.24 7.25
N ARG A 63 10.80 3.20 6.37
CA ARG A 63 10.23 4.49 6.81
C ARG A 63 8.89 4.31 7.51
N ALA A 64 8.01 3.45 6.98
CA ALA A 64 6.73 3.16 7.61
C ALA A 64 6.91 2.49 8.99
N ALA A 65 7.75 1.46 9.06
CA ALA A 65 8.05 0.73 10.30
C ALA A 65 8.62 1.66 11.37
N ARG A 66 9.59 2.50 11.01
CA ARG A 66 10.16 3.49 11.92
C ARG A 66 9.12 4.50 12.38
N ALA A 67 8.24 4.99 11.50
CA ALA A 67 7.14 5.89 11.86
C ALA A 67 6.11 5.24 12.80
N ALA A 68 5.95 3.92 12.72
CA ALA A 68 5.15 3.11 13.64
C ALA A 68 5.89 2.76 14.95
N GLY A 69 7.18 3.10 15.10
CA GLY A 69 7.97 2.76 16.27
C GLY A 69 8.36 1.28 16.34
N VAL A 70 8.59 0.64 15.19
CA VAL A 70 9.01 -0.77 15.12
C VAL A 70 10.17 -0.97 14.13
N ARG A 71 10.89 -2.07 14.28
CA ARG A 71 11.82 -2.63 13.29
C ARG A 71 11.19 -3.88 12.69
N LEU A 72 11.32 -4.04 11.38
CA LEU A 72 10.91 -5.25 10.68
C LEU A 72 12.00 -6.32 10.82
N ASP A 73 11.61 -7.53 11.15
CA ASP A 73 12.48 -8.70 11.16
C ASP A 73 11.84 -9.83 10.36
N GLU A 74 12.29 -9.98 9.11
CA GLU A 74 11.75 -10.96 8.17
C GLU A 74 12.42 -12.30 8.36
N VAL A 75 11.64 -13.37 8.46
CA VAL A 75 12.14 -14.73 8.59
C VAL A 75 11.63 -15.53 7.41
N ALA A 76 12.52 -15.83 6.47
CA ALA A 76 12.20 -16.47 5.20
C ALA A 76 11.95 -17.99 5.36
N PRO A 77 10.80 -18.52 4.92
CA PRO A 77 10.57 -19.96 4.81
C PRO A 77 11.26 -20.55 3.57
N PRO A 78 11.39 -21.89 3.45
CA PRO A 78 10.80 -22.93 4.31
C PRO A 78 11.51 -23.11 5.66
N PHE A 79 10.75 -23.60 6.64
CA PHE A 79 11.26 -23.89 7.99
C PHE A 79 11.37 -25.40 8.22
N ASP A 80 12.55 -25.84 8.67
CA ASP A 80 12.77 -27.18 9.22
C ASP A 80 12.13 -27.34 10.61
N GLU A 81 12.21 -28.53 11.21
CA GLU A 81 11.53 -28.81 12.48
C GLU A 81 12.00 -27.91 13.64
N ASP A 82 13.31 -27.66 13.74
CA ASP A 82 13.88 -26.80 14.78
C ASP A 82 13.42 -25.35 14.58
N MET A 83 13.42 -24.86 13.34
CA MET A 83 12.99 -23.50 13.04
C MET A 83 11.49 -23.30 13.19
N ARG A 84 10.69 -24.32 12.91
CA ARG A 84 9.24 -24.29 13.17
C ARG A 84 8.94 -24.06 14.64
N ALA A 85 9.69 -24.70 15.55
CA ALA A 85 9.51 -24.48 16.98
C ALA A 85 9.81 -23.02 17.37
N LEU A 86 10.93 -22.47 16.89
CA LEU A 86 11.33 -21.08 17.17
C LEU A 86 10.37 -20.04 16.56
N VAL A 87 9.91 -20.27 15.33
CA VAL A 87 8.95 -19.40 14.66
C VAL A 87 7.59 -19.44 15.38
N LEU A 88 7.14 -20.63 15.81
CA LEU A 88 5.91 -20.76 16.59
C LEU A 88 5.99 -20.02 17.92
N GLU A 89 7.09 -20.20 18.67
CA GLU A 89 7.31 -19.50 19.94
C GLU A 89 7.27 -17.98 19.75
N ARG A 90 7.95 -17.46 18.71
CA ARG A 90 7.96 -16.03 18.42
C ARG A 90 6.61 -15.49 17.96
N ILE A 91 5.83 -16.28 17.20
CA ILE A 91 4.46 -15.92 16.82
C ILE A 91 3.57 -15.83 18.07
N ALA A 92 3.66 -16.82 18.96
CA ALA A 92 2.91 -16.86 20.21
C ALA A 92 3.23 -15.63 21.08
N GLU A 93 4.52 -15.35 21.32
CA GLU A 93 4.96 -14.18 22.09
C GLU A 93 4.47 -12.86 21.47
N ALA A 94 4.57 -12.72 20.14
CA ALA A 94 4.12 -11.52 19.44
C ALA A 94 2.60 -11.30 19.59
N ILE A 95 1.81 -12.37 19.51
CA ILE A 95 0.35 -12.31 19.70
C ILE A 95 0.00 -11.98 21.16
N ASP A 96 0.64 -12.63 22.12
CA ASP A 96 0.40 -12.43 23.56
C ASP A 96 0.76 -11.02 24.02
N THR A 97 1.85 -10.47 23.47
CA THR A 97 2.30 -9.10 23.73
C THR A 97 1.55 -8.05 22.90
N ARG A 98 0.49 -8.45 22.19
CA ARG A 98 -0.39 -7.59 21.36
C ARG A 98 0.36 -6.82 20.27
N LEU A 99 1.33 -7.46 19.64
CA LEU A 99 2.05 -6.93 18.49
C LEU A 99 2.17 -8.02 17.42
N PRO A 100 1.04 -8.39 16.78
CA PRO A 100 0.97 -9.53 15.88
C PRO A 100 1.96 -9.38 14.70
N PRO A 101 2.62 -10.47 14.27
CA PRO A 101 3.48 -10.43 13.10
C PRO A 101 2.69 -10.13 11.82
N LEU A 102 3.32 -9.41 10.90
CA LEU A 102 2.85 -9.35 9.52
C LEU A 102 3.18 -10.67 8.83
N VAL A 103 2.46 -10.97 7.77
CA VAL A 103 2.77 -12.13 6.93
C VAL A 103 2.53 -11.80 5.47
N ARG A 104 3.48 -12.17 4.61
CA ARG A 104 3.42 -11.91 3.17
C ARG A 104 3.01 -13.17 2.41
N GLY A 105 2.02 -13.06 1.52
CA GLY A 105 1.69 -14.10 0.54
C GLY A 105 0.70 -15.18 0.99
N LEU A 106 -0.07 -14.99 2.06
CA LEU A 106 -1.08 -15.98 2.51
C LEU A 106 -2.41 -15.93 1.75
N GLY A 107 -2.87 -14.74 1.34
CA GLY A 107 -4.11 -14.57 0.56
C GLY A 107 -3.88 -14.58 -0.96
N GLY A 108 -2.64 -14.38 -1.37
CA GLY A 108 -2.17 -14.32 -2.75
C GLY A 108 -0.83 -13.55 -2.82
N PRO A 109 0.03 -13.82 -3.82
CA PRO A 109 1.32 -13.16 -3.93
C PRO A 109 1.22 -11.66 -4.28
N PRO A 110 2.13 -10.83 -3.75
CA PRO A 110 2.57 -10.74 -2.38
C PRO A 110 1.77 -9.64 -1.68
N GLU A 111 0.57 -9.99 -1.25
CA GLU A 111 -0.18 -9.21 -0.29
C GLU A 111 0.41 -9.36 1.12
N TYR A 112 0.27 -8.32 1.95
CA TYR A 112 0.53 -8.38 3.38
C TYR A 112 -0.77 -8.59 4.16
N GLY A 113 -0.71 -9.48 5.15
CA GLY A 113 -1.74 -9.73 6.14
C GLY A 113 -1.15 -9.78 7.55
N LEU A 114 -1.91 -10.35 8.48
CA LEU A 114 -1.52 -10.50 9.89
C LEU A 114 -1.70 -11.93 10.37
N LEU A 115 -0.76 -12.41 11.19
CA LEU A 115 -0.95 -13.60 12.02
C LEU A 115 -1.52 -13.15 13.37
N ILE A 116 -2.76 -13.54 13.66
CA ILE A 116 -3.56 -13.00 14.78
C ILE A 116 -3.88 -14.03 15.85
N GLY A 117 -3.54 -15.29 15.61
CA GLY A 117 -3.79 -16.39 16.53
C GLY A 117 -3.00 -17.63 16.14
N TYR A 118 -2.93 -18.58 17.07
CA TYR A 118 -2.33 -19.88 16.87
C TYR A 118 -3.09 -20.92 17.70
N ASP A 119 -3.00 -22.19 17.31
CA ASP A 119 -3.56 -23.35 18.03
C ASP A 119 -2.40 -24.27 18.46
N GLU A 120 -2.14 -24.32 19.76
CA GLU A 120 -1.08 -25.13 20.37
C GLU A 120 -1.34 -26.64 20.27
N THR A 121 -2.62 -27.04 20.15
CA THR A 121 -3.03 -28.45 20.19
C THR A 121 -3.04 -29.10 18.81
N ALA A 122 -3.19 -28.29 17.76
CA ALA A 122 -3.07 -28.70 16.37
C ALA A 122 -2.40 -27.55 15.60
N PRO A 123 -1.12 -27.69 15.18
CA PRO A 123 -0.30 -26.57 14.72
C PRO A 123 -0.93 -25.87 13.52
N ALA A 124 -1.69 -24.82 13.83
CA ALA A 124 -2.44 -24.03 12.90
C ALA A 124 -2.35 -22.57 13.35
N PHE A 125 -2.34 -21.69 12.36
CA PHE A 125 -2.28 -20.25 12.54
C PHE A 125 -3.58 -19.64 12.06
N PHE A 126 -4.00 -18.57 12.73
CA PHE A 126 -5.14 -17.77 12.32
C PHE A 126 -4.63 -16.48 11.71
N ALA A 127 -5.00 -16.22 10.46
CA ALA A 127 -4.54 -15.08 9.69
C ALA A 127 -5.70 -14.18 9.25
N ARG A 128 -5.39 -12.90 9.07
CA ARG A 128 -6.23 -11.91 8.38
C ARG A 128 -5.56 -11.48 7.08
N THR A 129 -6.30 -11.57 5.98
CA THR A 129 -5.88 -11.12 4.65
C THR A 129 -6.96 -10.24 4.03
N PHE A 130 -6.61 -9.33 3.13
CA PHE A 130 -7.54 -8.46 2.39
C PHE A 130 -8.42 -9.23 1.39
N PHE A 131 -8.08 -10.48 1.09
CA PHE A 131 -8.87 -11.39 0.24
C PHE A 131 -9.63 -12.47 1.03
N ASP A 132 -9.80 -12.29 2.34
CA ASP A 132 -10.69 -13.15 3.13
C ASP A 132 -12.15 -12.99 2.66
N LYS A 133 -12.85 -14.12 2.46
CA LYS A 133 -14.22 -14.16 1.93
C LYS A 133 -15.30 -13.86 2.98
N GLY A 134 -14.93 -13.67 4.24
CA GLY A 134 -15.85 -13.50 5.36
C GLY A 134 -15.17 -12.93 6.60
N ASP A 135 -15.93 -12.83 7.69
CA ASP A 135 -15.45 -12.20 8.92
C ASP A 135 -14.64 -13.15 9.83
N GLU A 136 -14.60 -14.45 9.52
CA GLU A 136 -13.82 -15.44 10.26
C GLU A 136 -12.35 -15.46 9.83
N PRO A 137 -11.38 -15.56 10.77
CA PRO A 137 -9.97 -15.66 10.42
C PRO A 137 -9.70 -16.89 9.56
N ARG A 138 -8.77 -16.76 8.60
CA ARG A 138 -8.30 -17.91 7.84
C ARG A 138 -7.47 -18.81 8.75
N ARG A 139 -7.81 -20.09 8.82
CA ARG A 139 -6.96 -21.12 9.44
C ARG A 139 -5.99 -21.69 8.41
N VAL A 140 -4.69 -21.68 8.70
CA VAL A 140 -3.63 -22.26 7.85
C VAL A 140 -2.69 -23.13 8.68
N GLY A 141 -2.09 -24.17 8.08
CA GLY A 141 -1.01 -24.93 8.71
C GLY A 141 0.38 -24.50 8.21
N TRP A 142 1.40 -25.29 8.54
CA TRP A 142 2.78 -25.06 8.11
C TRP A 142 2.98 -25.09 6.59
N GLU A 143 2.08 -25.75 5.86
CA GLU A 143 2.08 -25.77 4.39
C GLU A 143 1.90 -24.39 3.75
N ALA A 144 1.44 -23.40 4.51
CA ALA A 144 1.33 -22.02 4.04
C ALA A 144 2.65 -21.24 4.07
N PHE A 145 3.67 -21.77 4.75
CA PHE A 145 5.03 -21.22 4.87
C PHE A 145 5.96 -21.97 3.91
N GLU A 146 5.67 -21.86 2.61
CA GLU A 146 6.27 -22.67 1.55
C GLU A 146 7.62 -22.09 1.10
N ASP A 147 7.68 -20.78 0.85
CA ASP A 147 8.84 -20.08 0.30
C ASP A 147 8.78 -18.56 0.54
N GLU A 148 9.82 -17.82 0.14
CA GLU A 148 9.93 -16.37 0.33
C GLU A 148 8.77 -15.55 -0.29
N THR A 149 8.02 -16.11 -1.23
CA THR A 149 6.85 -15.48 -1.86
C THR A 149 5.54 -15.89 -1.19
N ARG A 150 5.55 -16.93 -0.34
CA ARG A 150 4.38 -17.53 0.29
C ARG A 150 4.59 -17.81 1.78
N GLY A 151 3.92 -17.00 2.58
CA GLY A 151 3.86 -17.15 4.02
C GLY A 151 5.12 -16.68 4.73
N THR A 152 5.79 -15.63 4.26
CA THR A 152 6.94 -15.06 4.98
C THR A 152 6.45 -14.27 6.19
N PRO A 153 6.68 -14.71 7.45
CA PRO A 153 6.40 -13.91 8.63
C PRO A 153 7.40 -12.75 8.74
N ILE A 154 6.89 -11.63 9.24
CA ILE A 154 7.64 -10.40 9.46
C ILE A 154 7.31 -9.95 10.88
N PHE A 155 8.25 -10.20 11.78
CA PHE A 155 8.12 -9.83 13.18
C PHE A 155 8.36 -8.33 13.36
N LEU A 156 7.68 -7.77 14.36
CA LEU A 156 7.74 -6.36 14.68
C LEU A 156 8.43 -6.17 16.03
N ASP A 157 9.69 -5.71 16.00
CA ASP A 157 10.40 -5.44 17.25
C ASP A 157 10.15 -3.98 17.66
N ARG A 158 9.66 -3.75 18.89
CA ARG A 158 9.41 -2.39 19.40
C ARG A 158 10.69 -1.55 19.39
N ARG A 159 10.55 -0.31 18.94
CA ARG A 159 11.59 0.73 18.93
C ARG A 159 11.00 2.05 19.43
N THR A 160 11.88 3.01 19.72
CA THR A 160 11.44 4.39 19.94
C THR A 160 11.08 5.00 18.60
N ALA A 161 9.82 5.43 18.44
CA ALA A 161 9.41 6.19 17.26
C ALA A 161 10.16 7.54 17.21
N PRO A 162 10.49 8.03 16.01
CA PRO A 162 11.03 9.39 15.85
C PRO A 162 9.98 10.42 16.29
N ASP A 163 10.44 11.65 16.54
CA ASP A 163 9.49 12.74 16.77
C ASP A 163 8.62 12.94 15.51
N ARG A 164 7.37 13.36 15.72
CA ARG A 164 6.39 13.47 14.62
C ARG A 164 6.85 14.44 13.54
N ALA A 165 7.52 15.54 13.90
CA ALA A 165 7.98 16.51 12.92
C ALA A 165 9.13 15.95 12.06
N GLY A 166 10.06 15.21 12.68
CA GLY A 166 11.12 14.48 12.00
C GLY A 166 10.58 13.45 11.00
N ALA A 167 9.63 12.60 11.43
CA ALA A 167 9.00 11.60 10.56
C ALA A 167 8.31 12.21 9.33
N VAL A 168 7.59 13.33 9.54
CA VAL A 168 6.92 14.06 8.46
C VAL A 168 7.92 14.65 7.47
N ARG A 169 8.97 15.32 7.95
CA ARG A 169 9.99 15.92 7.07
C ARG A 169 10.63 14.85 6.20
N GLU A 170 10.97 13.70 6.78
CA GLU A 170 11.60 12.61 6.03
C GLU A 170 10.66 11.98 4.99
N GLY A 171 9.39 11.77 5.33
CA GLY A 171 8.38 11.30 4.38
C GLY A 171 8.20 12.28 3.21
N ILE A 172 8.18 13.58 3.49
CA ILE A 172 8.10 14.62 2.47
C ILE A 172 9.36 14.65 1.60
N ASP A 173 10.55 14.57 2.20
CA ASP A 173 11.82 14.55 1.46
C ASP A 173 11.89 13.35 0.51
N ALA A 174 11.46 12.17 0.97
CA ALA A 174 11.37 10.98 0.13
C ALA A 174 10.31 11.13 -0.99
N ALA A 175 9.17 11.74 -0.70
CA ALA A 175 8.12 12.02 -1.70
C ALA A 175 8.62 12.96 -2.82
N LEU A 176 9.33 14.02 -2.45
CA LEU A 176 9.91 14.98 -3.39
C LEU A 176 11.01 14.33 -4.24
N ALA A 177 11.89 13.52 -3.62
CA ALA A 177 12.94 12.80 -4.33
C ALA A 177 12.39 11.80 -5.35
N ALA A 178 11.22 11.21 -5.10
CA ALA A 178 10.56 10.25 -5.99
C ALA A 178 9.70 10.90 -7.10
N GLY A 179 9.62 12.23 -7.16
CA GLY A 179 8.73 12.98 -8.06
C GLY A 179 8.89 12.61 -9.54
N ASP A 180 10.12 12.64 -10.06
CA ASP A 180 10.40 12.30 -11.46
C ASP A 180 10.07 10.85 -11.80
N GLY A 181 10.32 9.93 -10.86
CA GLY A 181 9.98 8.52 -11.01
C GLY A 181 8.47 8.31 -11.11
N THR A 182 7.72 9.02 -10.26
CA THR A 182 6.25 9.01 -10.25
C THR A 182 5.68 9.55 -11.56
N ASP A 183 6.22 10.67 -12.08
CA ASP A 183 5.77 11.25 -13.35
C ASP A 183 6.02 10.33 -14.54
N ARG A 184 7.19 9.67 -14.58
CA ARG A 184 7.50 8.67 -15.60
C ARG A 184 6.56 7.47 -15.51
N ALA A 185 6.30 6.94 -14.31
CA ALA A 185 5.40 5.80 -14.13
C ALA A 185 3.98 6.12 -14.61
N LEU A 186 3.45 7.31 -14.29
CA LEU A 186 2.13 7.75 -14.76
C LEU A 186 2.09 7.94 -16.29
N ALA A 187 3.16 8.47 -16.89
CA ALA A 187 3.26 8.62 -18.34
C ALA A 187 3.31 7.25 -19.05
N SER A 188 4.18 6.34 -18.58
CA SER A 188 4.29 4.98 -19.12
C SER A 188 2.98 4.20 -18.95
N TRP A 189 2.25 4.41 -17.85
CA TRP A 189 0.93 3.83 -17.68
C TRP A 189 -0.04 4.33 -18.74
N ALA A 190 -0.11 5.66 -18.94
CA ALA A 190 -0.97 6.27 -19.93
C ALA A 190 -0.66 5.79 -21.37
N GLU A 191 0.61 5.56 -21.70
CA GLU A 191 1.03 4.97 -22.97
C GLU A 191 0.59 3.50 -23.09
N ALA A 192 0.84 2.69 -22.07
CA ALA A 192 0.54 1.26 -22.12
C ALA A 192 -0.97 0.96 -22.16
N VAL A 193 -1.83 1.79 -21.55
CA VAL A 193 -3.30 1.63 -21.70
C VAL A 193 -3.80 2.01 -23.09
N ARG A 194 -3.03 2.80 -23.86
CA ARG A 194 -3.34 3.15 -25.26
C ARG A 194 -2.82 2.12 -26.25
N ASP A 195 -1.90 1.26 -25.84
CA ASP A 195 -1.33 0.22 -26.70
C ASP A 195 -2.36 -0.88 -26.98
N GLU A 196 -3.08 -0.75 -28.10
CA GLU A 196 -4.12 -1.71 -28.50
C GLU A 196 -3.59 -3.14 -28.65
N ALA A 197 -2.30 -3.32 -28.95
CA ALA A 197 -1.71 -4.65 -29.08
C ALA A 197 -1.80 -5.43 -27.76
N ARG A 198 -1.60 -4.75 -26.62
CA ARG A 198 -1.72 -5.34 -25.28
C ARG A 198 -3.10 -5.90 -24.98
N TRP A 199 -4.15 -5.28 -25.53
CA TRP A 199 -5.55 -5.62 -25.25
C TRP A 199 -6.14 -6.59 -26.29
N SER A 200 -5.43 -6.81 -27.39
CA SER A 200 -5.90 -7.63 -28.51
C SER A 200 -5.83 -9.14 -28.25
N ASP A 201 -4.99 -9.58 -27.31
CA ASP A 201 -4.90 -10.98 -26.92
C ASP A 201 -5.99 -11.32 -25.89
N ALA A 202 -7.07 -11.95 -26.36
CA ALA A 202 -8.20 -12.36 -25.52
C ALA A 202 -7.80 -13.26 -24.34
N LYS A 203 -6.68 -14.00 -24.42
CA LYS A 203 -6.20 -14.86 -23.34
C LYS A 203 -5.62 -14.07 -22.16
N HIS A 204 -5.02 -12.90 -22.42
CA HIS A 204 -4.33 -12.08 -21.42
C HIS A 204 -5.06 -10.78 -21.07
N ALA A 205 -6.00 -10.35 -21.91
CA ALA A 205 -6.72 -9.08 -21.73
C ALA A 205 -7.51 -9.02 -20.40
N GLY A 206 -8.08 -10.15 -19.94
CA GLY A 206 -8.76 -10.21 -18.64
C GLY A 206 -7.83 -9.95 -17.47
N SER A 207 -6.63 -10.55 -17.47
CA SER A 207 -5.61 -10.31 -16.45
C SER A 207 -5.08 -8.88 -16.51
N ALA A 208 -4.87 -8.33 -17.71
CA ALA A 208 -4.45 -6.95 -17.88
C ALA A 208 -5.50 -5.94 -17.37
N ALA A 209 -6.79 -6.23 -17.59
CA ALA A 209 -7.90 -5.44 -17.08
C ALA A 209 -7.98 -5.48 -15.54
N PHE A 210 -7.75 -6.64 -14.94
CA PHE A 210 -7.67 -6.77 -13.48
C PHE A 210 -6.47 -5.99 -12.92
N ALA A 211 -5.30 -6.15 -13.53
CA ALA A 211 -4.10 -5.44 -13.10
C ALA A 211 -4.28 -3.91 -13.19
N ASP A 212 -4.81 -3.39 -14.29
CA ASP A 212 -5.11 -1.96 -14.44
C ASP A 212 -6.10 -1.47 -13.39
N HIS A 213 -7.15 -2.25 -13.10
CA HIS A 213 -8.10 -1.94 -12.03
C HIS A 213 -7.44 -1.89 -10.65
N ALA A 214 -6.61 -2.88 -10.32
CA ALA A 214 -5.91 -2.95 -9.03
C ALA A 214 -4.92 -1.79 -8.85
N MET A 215 -4.10 -1.50 -9.87
CA MET A 215 -3.20 -0.36 -9.86
C MET A 215 -3.97 0.95 -9.66
N ARG A 216 -5.14 1.08 -10.29
CA ARG A 216 -5.98 2.25 -10.19
C ARG A 216 -6.61 2.41 -8.80
N ALA A 217 -7.04 1.32 -8.18
CA ALA A 217 -7.49 1.31 -6.79
C ALA A 217 -6.39 1.83 -5.85
N LEU A 218 -5.18 1.28 -5.99
CA LEU A 218 -4.00 1.70 -5.22
C LEU A 218 -3.68 3.19 -5.42
N LEU A 219 -3.71 3.68 -6.66
CA LEU A 219 -3.47 5.10 -6.94
C LEU A 219 -4.50 6.00 -6.25
N VAL A 220 -5.78 5.65 -6.32
CA VAL A 220 -6.85 6.43 -5.66
C VAL A 220 -6.69 6.43 -4.14
N ASP A 221 -6.42 5.27 -3.55
CA ASP A 221 -6.20 5.15 -2.11
C ASP A 221 -4.98 5.95 -1.65
N LYS A 222 -3.84 5.82 -2.34
CA LYS A 222 -2.61 6.59 -2.08
C LYS A 222 -2.88 8.09 -2.07
N ARG A 223 -3.54 8.62 -3.09
CA ARG A 223 -3.79 10.07 -3.22
C ARG A 223 -4.82 10.58 -2.22
N ARG A 224 -5.82 9.78 -1.85
CA ARG A 224 -6.71 10.09 -0.72
C ARG A 224 -5.96 10.13 0.61
N ALA A 225 -5.10 9.15 0.87
CA ALA A 225 -4.27 9.10 2.07
C ALA A 225 -3.32 10.31 2.13
N ALA A 226 -2.72 10.71 1.01
CA ALA A 226 -1.90 11.92 0.91
C ALA A 226 -2.68 13.17 1.35
N GLY A 227 -3.88 13.37 0.79
CA GLY A 227 -4.73 14.49 1.17
C GLY A 227 -5.16 14.48 2.63
N ARG A 228 -5.48 13.33 3.22
CA ARG A 228 -5.86 13.24 4.64
C ARG A 228 -4.66 13.46 5.57
N PHE A 229 -3.52 12.86 5.26
CA PHE A 229 -2.26 13.06 5.98
C PHE A 229 -1.84 14.54 6.01
N LEU A 230 -1.76 15.19 4.85
CA LEU A 230 -1.32 16.59 4.76
C LEU A 230 -2.23 17.54 5.55
N ARG A 231 -3.55 17.28 5.57
CA ARG A 231 -4.50 18.02 6.41
C ARG A 231 -4.30 17.78 7.90
N SER A 232 -3.98 16.56 8.32
CA SER A 232 -3.79 16.22 9.73
C SER A 232 -2.51 16.84 10.31
N ILE A 233 -1.45 16.97 9.50
CA ILE A 233 -0.16 17.51 9.94
C ILE A 233 -0.05 19.05 9.85
N ARG A 234 -1.07 19.76 9.35
CA ARG A 234 -1.01 21.21 9.10
C ARG A 234 -0.65 22.05 10.34
N GLY A 235 -1.02 21.57 11.52
CA GLY A 235 -0.77 22.23 12.81
C GLY A 235 0.50 21.77 13.52
N LEU A 236 1.27 20.87 12.92
CA LEU A 236 2.45 20.28 13.56
C LEU A 236 3.64 21.23 13.62
N PHE A 237 3.73 22.20 12.70
CA PHE A 237 4.88 23.10 12.56
C PHE A 237 4.51 24.54 12.93
N PRO A 238 5.36 25.24 13.70
CA PRO A 238 5.07 26.60 14.19
C PRO A 238 5.11 27.68 13.10
N ASN A 239 5.85 27.47 12.01
CA ASN A 239 6.13 28.48 10.97
C ASN A 239 5.10 28.54 9.83
N ALA A 240 3.87 28.10 10.08
CA ALA A 240 2.75 28.19 9.14
C ALA A 240 2.95 27.59 7.71
N PRO A 241 3.56 26.40 7.52
CA PRO A 241 3.47 25.68 6.23
C PRO A 241 2.03 25.23 5.90
N GLY A 242 1.07 25.46 6.81
CA GLY A 242 -0.29 24.96 6.73
C GLY A 242 -1.03 25.34 5.44
N ALA A 243 -0.82 26.54 4.89
CA ALA A 243 -1.46 26.93 3.62
C ALA A 243 -0.97 26.09 2.44
N ASP A 244 0.35 25.90 2.33
CA ASP A 244 0.94 25.07 1.27
C ASP A 244 0.64 23.58 1.47
N LEU A 245 0.58 23.10 2.72
CA LEU A 245 0.13 21.74 3.02
C LEU A 245 -1.32 21.50 2.61
N LEU A 246 -2.21 22.49 2.83
CA LEU A 246 -3.60 22.40 2.40
C LEU A 246 -3.71 22.45 0.86
N ARG A 247 -2.94 23.31 0.20
CA ARG A 247 -2.86 23.36 -1.27
C ARG A 247 -2.39 22.02 -1.85
N ALA A 248 -1.32 21.44 -1.29
CA ALA A 248 -0.87 20.11 -1.67
C ALA A 248 -1.94 19.04 -1.44
N ALA A 249 -2.64 19.10 -0.30
CA ALA A 249 -3.73 18.17 0.03
C ALA A 249 -4.92 18.26 -0.93
N GLU A 250 -5.23 19.45 -1.43
CA GLU A 250 -6.26 19.69 -2.44
C GLU A 250 -5.84 19.13 -3.79
N SER A 251 -4.62 19.41 -4.25
CA SER A 251 -4.09 18.86 -5.50
C SER A 251 -4.12 17.32 -5.52
N TYR A 252 -3.65 16.65 -4.45
CA TYR A 252 -3.75 15.19 -4.36
C TYR A 252 -5.19 14.69 -4.23
N GLY A 253 -6.09 15.48 -3.63
CA GLY A 253 -7.53 15.19 -3.64
C GLY A 253 -8.10 15.17 -5.05
N TYR A 254 -7.79 16.17 -5.87
CA TYR A 254 -8.22 16.24 -7.27
C TYR A 254 -7.60 15.14 -8.13
N ALA A 255 -6.35 14.77 -7.87
CA ALA A 255 -5.72 13.60 -8.47
C ALA A 255 -6.53 12.32 -8.15
N ALA A 256 -6.89 12.08 -6.89
CA ALA A 256 -7.67 10.92 -6.50
C ALA A 256 -9.08 10.89 -7.12
N GLU A 257 -9.77 12.03 -7.14
CA GLU A 257 -11.09 12.15 -7.77
C GLU A 257 -11.03 11.88 -9.27
N THR A 258 -10.02 12.44 -9.95
CA THR A 258 -9.78 12.19 -11.37
C THR A 258 -9.44 10.73 -11.64
N ALA A 259 -8.60 10.13 -10.81
CA ALA A 259 -8.28 8.70 -10.88
C ALA A 259 -9.51 7.81 -10.64
N ALA A 260 -10.48 8.23 -9.83
CA ALA A 260 -11.71 7.48 -9.60
C ALA A 260 -12.77 7.59 -10.73
N LYS A 261 -12.64 8.55 -11.67
CA LYS A 261 -13.63 8.80 -12.74
C LYS A 261 -13.77 7.63 -13.72
N GLY A 262 -14.93 7.00 -13.77
CA GLY A 262 -15.18 5.85 -14.65
C GLY A 262 -15.55 4.56 -13.92
N GLY A 263 -15.60 4.61 -12.57
CA GLY A 263 -16.25 3.61 -11.74
C GLY A 263 -15.28 2.60 -11.14
N LEU A 264 -14.54 3.07 -10.14
CA LEU A 264 -13.74 2.26 -9.23
C LEU A 264 -14.69 1.66 -8.19
N GLY A 265 -15.04 0.39 -8.38
CA GLY A 265 -15.85 -0.41 -7.47
C GLY A 265 -15.36 -1.86 -7.51
N GLU A 266 -16.13 -2.78 -6.94
CA GLU A 266 -15.80 -4.21 -6.97
C GLU A 266 -15.50 -4.69 -8.40
N PHE A 267 -14.45 -5.50 -8.53
CA PHE A 267 -14.07 -6.08 -9.81
C PHE A 267 -15.01 -7.25 -10.18
N ALA A 268 -16.20 -6.90 -10.67
CA ALA A 268 -17.18 -7.84 -11.21
C ALA A 268 -17.14 -7.87 -12.75
N GLY A 269 -17.85 -8.83 -13.37
CA GLY A 269 -17.85 -8.99 -14.84
C GLY A 269 -18.18 -7.71 -15.62
N GLY A 270 -19.11 -6.88 -15.14
CA GLY A 270 -19.42 -5.58 -15.74
C GLY A 270 -18.32 -4.52 -15.57
N THR A 271 -17.49 -4.61 -14.53
CA THR A 271 -16.29 -3.80 -14.37
C THR A 271 -15.19 -4.30 -15.30
N ALA A 272 -14.94 -5.61 -15.37
CA ALA A 272 -13.94 -6.19 -16.25
C ALA A 272 -14.16 -5.80 -17.74
N MET A 273 -15.41 -5.88 -18.23
CA MET A 273 -15.73 -5.50 -19.61
C MET A 273 -15.48 -4.02 -19.92
N ARG A 274 -15.61 -3.12 -18.92
CA ARG A 274 -15.32 -1.69 -19.12
C ARG A 274 -13.82 -1.44 -19.32
N PHE A 275 -12.96 -2.17 -18.62
CA PHE A 275 -11.50 -2.03 -18.77
C PHE A 275 -11.02 -2.58 -20.13
N LEU A 276 -11.79 -3.49 -20.74
CA LEU A 276 -11.59 -3.96 -22.11
C LEU A 276 -12.17 -3.03 -23.18
N ASP A 277 -12.95 -2.01 -22.82
CA ASP A 277 -13.48 -1.04 -23.78
C ASP A 277 -12.42 0.00 -24.17
N VAL A 278 -12.24 0.20 -25.48
CA VAL A 278 -11.24 1.13 -26.02
C VAL A 278 -11.54 2.58 -25.67
N GLY A 279 -12.82 2.96 -25.64
CA GLY A 279 -13.25 4.30 -25.26
C GLY A 279 -12.91 4.59 -23.80
N HIS A 280 -13.16 3.62 -22.92
CA HIS A 280 -12.81 3.68 -21.51
C HIS A 280 -11.29 3.81 -21.31
N ARG A 281 -10.49 2.98 -21.97
CA ARG A 281 -9.02 3.05 -21.85
C ARG A 281 -8.45 4.38 -22.31
N ARG A 282 -8.95 4.93 -23.43
CA ARG A 282 -8.52 6.25 -23.91
C ARG A 282 -8.90 7.38 -22.95
N ALA A 283 -10.10 7.30 -22.36
CA ALA A 283 -10.52 8.23 -21.32
C ALA A 283 -9.64 8.08 -20.06
N TRP A 284 -9.29 6.85 -19.68
CA TRP A 284 -8.41 6.58 -18.56
C TRP A 284 -7.00 7.14 -18.77
N ALA A 285 -6.41 6.93 -19.96
CA ALA A 285 -5.12 7.50 -20.33
C ALA A 285 -5.08 9.03 -20.20
N LYS A 286 -6.16 9.71 -20.62
CA LYS A 286 -6.31 11.16 -20.45
C LYS A 286 -6.42 11.56 -18.97
N ASN A 287 -7.14 10.77 -18.16
CA ASN A 287 -7.23 11.01 -16.73
C ASN A 287 -5.87 10.83 -16.04
N LEU A 288 -5.05 9.86 -16.44
CA LEU A 288 -3.67 9.69 -15.93
C LEU A 288 -2.80 10.91 -16.20
N GLU A 289 -2.92 11.53 -17.37
CA GLU A 289 -2.23 12.79 -17.68
C GLU A 289 -2.67 13.91 -16.73
N ILE A 290 -3.97 14.06 -16.48
CA ILE A 290 -4.51 15.06 -15.54
C ILE A 290 -4.06 14.76 -14.10
N VAL A 291 -4.05 13.49 -13.69
CA VAL A 291 -3.51 13.05 -12.38
C VAL A 291 -2.06 13.49 -12.24
N ARG A 292 -1.25 13.29 -13.27
CA ARG A 292 0.17 13.69 -13.26
C ARG A 292 0.33 15.21 -13.09
N GLU A 293 -0.53 16.01 -13.73
CA GLU A 293 -0.50 17.47 -13.56
C GLU A 293 -0.87 17.87 -12.13
N HIS A 294 -1.93 17.29 -11.55
CA HIS A 294 -2.28 17.52 -10.14
C HIS A 294 -1.20 17.04 -9.17
N ASP A 295 -0.55 15.90 -9.43
CA ASP A 295 0.58 15.43 -8.62
C ASP A 295 1.76 16.41 -8.70
N ARG A 296 2.02 17.02 -9.86
CA ARG A 296 3.05 18.06 -10.01
C ARG A 296 2.73 19.31 -9.21
N GLU A 297 1.51 19.84 -9.33
CA GLU A 297 1.03 20.98 -8.51
C GLU A 297 1.13 20.67 -7.02
N GLY A 298 0.75 19.45 -6.62
CA GLY A 298 0.86 18.95 -5.25
C GLY A 298 2.30 18.93 -4.75
N ARG A 299 3.26 18.47 -5.56
CA ARG A 299 4.69 18.46 -5.22
C ARG A 299 5.31 19.86 -5.18
N GLU A 300 4.88 20.78 -6.04
CA GLU A 300 5.31 22.18 -5.97
C GLU A 300 4.87 22.82 -4.65
N ALA A 301 3.62 22.59 -4.25
CA ALA A 301 3.11 23.01 -2.95
C ALA A 301 3.84 22.34 -1.78
N LEU A 302 4.12 21.04 -1.91
CA LEU A 302 4.84 20.30 -0.89
C LEU A 302 6.29 20.78 -0.73
N THR A 303 6.94 21.18 -1.83
CA THR A 303 8.28 21.79 -1.83
C THR A 303 8.28 23.12 -1.07
N ALA A 304 7.29 23.98 -1.32
CA ALA A 304 7.12 25.24 -0.60
C ALA A 304 6.89 25.01 0.89
N ALA A 305 5.97 24.09 1.24
CA ALA A 305 5.72 23.69 2.62
C ALA A 305 7.00 23.18 3.30
N ARG A 306 7.75 22.30 2.63
CA ARG A 306 8.99 21.72 3.15
C ARG A 306 10.07 22.77 3.44
N GLY A 307 10.17 23.81 2.61
CA GLY A 307 11.09 24.94 2.81
C GLY A 307 10.77 25.78 4.05
N ALA A 308 9.51 25.80 4.49
CA ALA A 308 9.05 26.48 5.70
C ALA A 308 9.13 25.61 6.98
N MET A 309 9.27 24.28 6.84
CA MET A 309 9.47 23.34 7.94
C MET A 309 10.92 23.37 8.45
N ARG A 310 11.29 24.43 9.17
CA ARG A 310 12.54 24.49 9.94
C ARG A 310 12.41 23.79 11.29
#